data_AF-W2SSW4-F1
#
_entry.id   AF-W2SSW4-F1
#
_cell.length_a   1.000
_cell.length_b   1.000
_cell.length_c   1.000
_cell.angle_alpha   90.00
_cell.angle_beta   90.00
_cell.angle_gamma   90.00
#
_symmetry.space_group_name_H-M   'P 1'
#
loop_
_entity.id
_entity.type
_entity.pdbx_description
1 polymer ?
#
loop_
_entity_poly.entity_id
_entity_poly.type
_entity_poly.pdbx_seq_one_letter_code
_entity_poly.pdbx_strand_id
1 'polypeptide(L)' 'MMTLEPTIEGDVWKQNARWIKYIQVVEGDFTRFSKPYIPLLHIQALMQARNCLKKGVILLDEEAADYDSVVSKLFDHL' A
#
# COMPACT_ATOMS: atom_id res chain seq x y z
N MET A 1 -2.18 -2.86 -2.48
CA MET A 1 -2.95 -1.68 -2.02
C MET A 1 -3.94 -2.15 -0.99
N MET A 2 -4.07 -1.44 0.12
CA MET A 2 -4.96 -1.79 1.23
C MET A 2 -5.88 -0.60 1.54
N THR A 3 -7.08 -0.88 2.04
CA THR A 3 -7.98 0.13 2.62
C THR A 3 -8.17 -0.18 4.09
N LEU A 4 -8.23 0.85 4.91
CA LEU A 4 -8.61 0.73 6.32
C LEU A 4 -10.13 0.63 6.39
N GLU A 5 -10.65 -0.48 6.88
CA GLU A 5 -12.09 -0.70 7.05
C GLU A 5 -12.46 -0.82 8.52
N PRO A 6 -13.54 -0.15 8.97
CA PRO A 6 -14.00 -0.26 10.34
C PRO A 6 -14.64 -1.64 10.57
N THR A 7 -14.28 -2.26 11.70
CA THR A 7 -14.93 -3.49 12.19
C THR A 7 -15.43 -3.29 13.62
N ILE A 8 -16.16 -4.26 14.18
CA ILE A 8 -16.65 -4.22 15.56
C ILE A 8 -15.47 -4.20 16.56
N GLU A 9 -14.35 -4.82 16.19
CA GLU A 9 -13.15 -4.95 17.03
C GLU A 9 -12.12 -3.84 16.78
N GLY A 10 -12.42 -2.88 15.90
CA GLY A 10 -11.53 -1.80 15.50
C GLY A 10 -11.26 -1.74 14.00
N ASP A 11 -10.47 -0.78 13.57
CA ASP A 11 -10.14 -0.60 12.16
C ASP A 11 -9.10 -1.63 11.71
N VAL A 12 -9.34 -2.27 10.56
CA VAL A 12 -8.46 -3.31 10.01
C VAL A 12 -8.08 -2.99 8.59
N TRP A 13 -6.79 -3.13 8.27
CA TRP A 13 -6.30 -3.03 6.89
C TRP A 13 -6.72 -4.25 6.07
N LYS A 14 -7.52 -4.03 5.03
CA LYS A 14 -7.90 -5.08 4.06
C LYS A 14 -7.17 -4.91 2.74
N GLN A 15 -6.79 -6.03 2.14
CA GLN A 15 -6.16 -6.05 0.82
C GLN A 15 -7.18 -5.76 -0.29
N ASN A 16 -6.85 -4.85 -1.19
CA ASN A 16 -7.68 -4.50 -2.35
C ASN A 16 -7.10 -4.96 -3.68
N ALA A 17 -5.78 -5.13 -3.78
CA ALA A 17 -5.13 -5.49 -5.03
C ALA A 17 -3.73 -6.06 -4.80
N ARG A 18 -3.26 -6.84 -5.79
CA ARG A 18 -1.90 -7.40 -5.87
C ARG A 18 -1.31 -7.22 -7.27
N TRP A 19 0.02 -7.22 -7.35
CA TRP A 19 0.77 -7.10 -8.60
C TRP A 19 1.79 -8.23 -8.72
N ILE A 20 1.70 -9.00 -9.80
CA ILE A 20 2.73 -9.96 -10.24
C ILE A 20 2.80 -9.84 -11.76
N LYS A 21 3.63 -8.91 -12.26
CA LYS A 21 3.67 -8.39 -13.65
C LYS A 21 2.37 -7.67 -14.07
N TYR A 22 1.22 -8.28 -13.82
CA TYR A 22 -0.12 -7.75 -14.03
C TYR A 22 -0.79 -7.42 -12.69
N ILE A 23 -1.78 -6.54 -12.70
CA ILE A 23 -2.62 -6.25 -11.52
C ILE A 23 -3.78 -7.23 -11.45
N GLN A 24 -4.15 -7.61 -10.22
CA GLN A 24 -5.44 -8.23 -9.90
C GLN A 24 -6.06 -7.47 -8.73
N VAL A 25 -7.35 -7.17 -8.82
CA VAL A 25 -8.11 -6.41 -7.82
C VAL A 25 -9.07 -7.36 -7.12
N VAL A 26 -9.34 -7.11 -5.84
CA VAL A 26 -10.32 -7.85 -5.06
C VAL A 26 -11.73 -7.43 -5.49
N GLU A 27 -12.60 -8.43 -5.69
CA GLU A 27 -13.97 -8.24 -6.13
C GLU A 27 -14.95 -9.12 -5.33
N GLY A 28 -16.24 -8.77 -5.42
CA GLY A 28 -17.33 -9.57 -4.82
C GLY A 28 -17.16 -9.70 -3.32
N ASP A 29 -17.08 -8.57 -2.61
CA ASP A 29 -17.00 -8.51 -1.15
C ASP A 29 -15.86 -9.37 -0.57
N PHE A 30 -14.66 -9.22 -1.14
CA PHE A 30 -13.45 -9.91 -0.69
C PHE A 30 -13.43 -11.42 -0.90
N THR A 31 -14.28 -11.96 -1.77
CA THR A 31 -14.34 -13.41 -2.03
C THR A 31 -13.43 -13.89 -3.16
N ARG A 32 -12.99 -13.01 -4.07
CA ARG A 32 -12.15 -13.38 -5.21
C ARG A 32 -11.26 -12.26 -5.73
N PHE A 33 -10.29 -12.62 -6.55
CA PHE A 33 -9.52 -11.69 -7.38
C PHE A 33 -10.06 -11.64 -8.82
N SER A 34 -9.93 -10.47 -9.45
CA SER A 34 -10.17 -10.27 -10.88
C SER A 34 -9.16 -11.04 -11.75
N LYS A 35 -9.44 -11.13 -13.06
CA LYS A 35 -8.45 -11.64 -14.03
C LYS A 35 -7.25 -10.67 -14.10
N PRO A 36 -6.02 -11.16 -14.28
CA PRO A 36 -4.84 -10.29 -14.40
C PRO A 36 -4.95 -9.37 -15.62
N TYR A 37 -4.62 -8.08 -15.45
CA TYR A 37 -4.61 -7.10 -16.53
C TYR A 37 -3.50 -6.04 -16.37
N ILE A 38 -3.32 -5.20 -17.40
CA ILE A 38 -2.41 -4.05 -17.35
C ILE A 38 -3.21 -2.83 -16.87
N PRO A 39 -2.87 -2.20 -15.72
CA PRO A 39 -3.60 -1.05 -15.23
C PRO A 39 -3.30 0.19 -16.06
N LEU A 40 -4.32 1.04 -16.24
CA LEU A 40 -4.12 2.43 -16.62
C LEU A 40 -3.93 3.26 -15.34
N LEU A 41 -2.86 4.04 -15.28
CA LEU A 41 -2.56 4.89 -14.13
C LEU A 41 -3.01 6.33 -14.38
N HIS A 42 -3.63 6.96 -13.39
CA HIS A 42 -3.99 8.37 -13.46
C HIS A 42 -2.75 9.25 -13.32
N ILE A 43 -2.57 10.21 -14.24
CA ILE A 43 -1.42 11.12 -14.24
C ILE A 43 -1.30 11.91 -12.93
N GLN A 44 -2.44 12.32 -12.35
CA GLN A 44 -2.46 13.02 -11.06
C GLN A 44 -1.87 12.17 -9.94
N ALA A 45 -2.18 10.87 -9.89
CA ALA A 45 -1.62 9.95 -8.91
C ALA A 45 -0.10 9.78 -9.10
N LEU A 46 0.39 9.74 -10.34
CA LEU A 46 1.83 9.70 -10.63
C LEU A 46 2.54 10.98 -10.17
N MET A 47 1.92 12.14 -10.37
CA MET A 47 2.46 13.43 -9.91
C MET A 47 2.49 13.53 -8.38
N GLN A 48 1.48 13.00 -7.70
CA GLN A 48 1.47 12.88 -6.24
C GLN A 48 2.57 11.93 -5.76
N ALA A 49 2.71 10.74 -6.37
CA ALA A 49 3.77 9.79 -6.03
C ALA A 49 5.17 10.40 -6.20
N ARG A 50 5.41 11.15 -7.28
CA ARG A 50 6.65 11.92 -7.47
C ARG A 50 6.89 12.90 -6.33
N ASN A 51 5.87 13.62 -5.87
CA ASN A 51 6.01 14.57 -4.77
C ASN A 51 6.30 13.86 -3.44
N CYS A 52 5.67 12.71 -3.18
CA CYS A 52 5.97 11.86 -2.03
C CYS A 52 7.43 11.41 -2.03
N LEU A 53 7.99 10.99 -3.17
CA LEU A 53 9.40 10.61 -3.26
C LEU A 53 10.37 11.79 -3.15
N LYS A 54 9.93 13.02 -3.47
CA LYS A 54 10.78 14.21 -3.36
C LYS A 54 10.88 14.79 -1.96
N LYS A 55 9.83 14.62 -1.15
CA LYS A 55 9.66 15.32 0.14
C LYS A 55 9.43 14.38 1.31
N GLY A 56 9.09 13.12 1.04
CA GLY A 56 8.83 12.12 2.06
C GLY A 56 10.10 11.54 2.64
N VAL A 57 9.93 10.81 3.74
CA VAL A 57 10.99 10.03 4.38
C VAL A 57 11.36 8.87 3.46
N ILE A 58 12.67 8.68 3.23
CA ILE A 58 13.22 7.55 2.50
C ILE A 58 14.27 6.89 3.40
N LEU A 59 13.99 5.66 3.84
CA LEU A 59 14.93 4.81 4.57
C LEU A 59 15.40 3.69 3.65
N LEU A 60 16.68 3.70 3.27
CA LEU A 60 17.31 2.66 2.44
C LEU A 60 18.29 1.87 3.32
N ASP A 61 18.41 0.57 3.04
CA ASP A 61 19.30 -0.33 3.77
C ASP A 61 19.07 -0.34 5.30
N GLU A 62 17.83 -0.12 5.73
CA GLU A 62 17.42 -0.19 7.14
C GLU A 62 17.41 -1.65 7.64
N GLU A 63 17.89 -1.86 8.87
CA GLU A 63 18.07 -3.20 9.46
C GLU A 63 16.83 -3.70 10.26
N ALA A 64 15.77 -2.90 10.33
CA ALA A 64 14.51 -3.28 10.96
C ALA A 64 13.91 -4.53 10.29
N ALA A 65 13.66 -5.57 11.10
CA ALA A 65 13.30 -6.91 10.63
C ALA A 65 11.83 -7.29 10.88
N ASP A 66 11.09 -6.47 11.63
CA ASP A 66 9.71 -6.71 12.01
C ASP A 66 8.87 -5.44 11.85
N TYR A 67 7.54 -5.61 11.93
CA TYR A 67 6.62 -4.50 11.72
C TYR A 67 6.81 -3.36 12.73
N ASP A 68 6.96 -3.70 14.02
CA ASP A 68 7.02 -2.71 15.09
C ASP A 68 8.33 -1.89 14.97
N SER A 69 9.45 -2.54 14.70
CA SER A 69 10.73 -1.86 14.50
C SER A 69 10.71 -0.95 13.26
N VAL A 70 10.13 -1.38 12.14
CA VAL A 70 9.97 -0.53 10.95
C VAL A 70 9.11 0.70 11.26
N VAL A 71 8.01 0.52 11.99
CA VAL A 71 7.10 1.61 12.36
C VAL A 71 7.78 2.61 13.28
N SER A 72 8.50 2.15 14.32
CA SER A 72 9.27 3.02 15.20
C SER A 72 10.29 3.87 14.43
N LYS A 73 11.07 3.23 13.54
CA LYS A 73 12.07 3.94 12.72
C LYS A 73 11.44 4.99 11.82
N LEU A 74 10.28 4.70 11.24
CA LEU A 74 9.56 5.67 10.42
C LEU A 74 9.12 6.89 11.25
N PHE A 75 8.55 6.68 12.45
CA PHE A 75 8.10 7.76 13.32
C PHE A 75 9.23 8.64 13.85
N ASP A 76 10.44 8.10 14.02
CA ASP A 76 11.61 8.90 14.42
C ASP A 76 12.02 9.95 13.35
N HIS A 77 11.61 9.75 12.09
CA HIS A 77 11.97 10.60 10.95
C HIS A 77 10.80 11.44 10.39
N LEU A 78 9.58 11.24 10.92
CA LEU A 78 8.37 12.01 10.56
C LEU A 78 8.24 13.27 11.43
#